data_AF-A0A0C9Z201-F1
#
_entry.id   AF-A0A0C9Z201-F1
#
_cell.length_a   1.000
_cell.length_b   1.000
_cell.length_c   1.000
_cell.angle_alpha   90.00
_cell.angle_beta   90.00
_cell.angle_gamma   90.00
#
_symmetry.space_group_name_H-M   'P 1'
#
loop_
_entity.id
_entity.type
_entity.pdbx_description
1 polymer ?
#
loop_
_entity_poly.entity_id
_entity_poly.type
_entity_poly.pdbx_seq_one_letter_code
_entity_poly.pdbx_strand_id
1 'polypeptide(L)'
;MVIASSAHANVIAAVRALMEFRYLAQAPVITEEGCEKIAAALAEFHRYKHAIIDRGLRQGDQSGLVLEHWEIPKLELLQSIVPSIPQVSSVLQWSADTTEHTHIEVIKDPASRTNNKDYSSQICHHLDCVEKCRMFDTAVRLRRATVVGFSSSAIKCDEDQSDGEVGYAADDADEAGEAVLNDLWAPKQSPSDFFDIAAKHVASTALSSSPLHTFMHGSTAFHLNLHPSLCRLSVDSAAEKFAIPDLHSALGDFLALHSCHGRRI
;
A
#
# COMPACT_ATOMS: atom_id res chain seq x y z
N MET A 1 -13.30 -23.50 -2.68
CA MET A 1 -12.15 -24.40 -2.47
C MET A 1 -12.69 -25.81 -2.22
N VAL A 2 -12.35 -26.78 -3.06
CA VAL A 2 -12.70 -28.19 -2.87
C VAL A 2 -11.50 -28.88 -2.22
N ILE A 3 -11.60 -29.21 -0.95
CA ILE A 3 -10.63 -30.09 -0.29
C ILE A 3 -11.16 -31.50 -0.48
N ALA A 4 -10.45 -32.33 -1.25
CA ALA A 4 -10.80 -33.73 -1.41
C ALA A 4 -10.85 -34.41 -0.03
N SER A 5 -11.87 -35.26 0.19
CA SER A 5 -12.25 -35.91 1.46
C SER A 5 -11.20 -36.84 2.10
N SER A 6 -9.95 -36.78 1.64
CA SER A 6 -8.81 -37.56 2.11
C SER A 6 -7.84 -36.78 3.02
N ALA A 7 -8.00 -35.46 3.19
CA ALA A 7 -7.07 -34.68 4.00
C ALA A 7 -7.36 -34.81 5.51
N HIS A 8 -6.32 -34.91 6.32
CA HIS A 8 -6.42 -35.03 7.78
C HIS A 8 -7.08 -33.78 8.39
N ALA A 9 -8.03 -33.97 9.32
CA ALA A 9 -8.85 -32.87 9.87
C ALA A 9 -8.03 -31.69 10.40
N ASN A 10 -6.91 -31.95 11.11
CA ASN A 10 -6.06 -30.88 11.64
C ASN A 10 -5.32 -30.10 10.53
N VAL A 11 -4.95 -30.77 9.43
CA VAL A 11 -4.33 -30.09 8.27
C VAL A 11 -5.35 -29.18 7.61
N ILE A 12 -6.59 -29.67 7.43
CA ILE A 12 -7.69 -28.87 6.91
C ILE A 12 -7.93 -27.64 7.80
N ALA A 13 -7.99 -27.83 9.12
CA ALA A 13 -8.19 -26.75 10.08
C ALA A 13 -7.09 -25.69 9.99
N ALA A 14 -5.81 -26.10 9.91
CA ALA A 14 -4.68 -25.18 9.74
C ALA A 14 -4.79 -24.37 8.44
N VAL A 15 -5.04 -25.04 7.30
CA VAL A 15 -5.16 -24.35 6.00
C VAL A 15 -6.35 -23.39 6.00
N ARG A 16 -7.50 -23.81 6.52
CA ARG A 16 -8.70 -22.97 6.65
C ARG A 16 -8.41 -21.74 7.50
N ALA A 17 -7.83 -21.92 8.68
CA ALA A 17 -7.52 -20.83 9.59
C ALA A 17 -6.55 -19.81 8.98
N LEU A 18 -5.53 -20.27 8.24
CA LEU A 18 -4.62 -19.37 7.52
C LEU A 18 -5.31 -18.61 6.38
N MET A 19 -6.24 -19.26 5.67
CA MET A 19 -7.04 -18.59 4.64
C MET A 19 -7.99 -17.55 5.23
N GLU A 20 -8.65 -17.90 6.34
CA GLU A 20 -9.55 -17.00 7.07
C GLU A 20 -8.78 -15.78 7.58
N PHE A 21 -7.60 -15.98 8.17
CA PHE A 21 -6.70 -14.89 8.54
C PHE A 21 -6.43 -13.95 7.37
N ARG A 22 -6.02 -14.50 6.21
CA ARG A 22 -5.70 -13.69 5.01
C ARG A 22 -6.90 -12.92 4.50
N TYR A 23 -8.05 -13.59 4.44
CA TYR A 23 -9.29 -12.98 3.98
C TYR A 23 -9.73 -11.83 4.89
N LEU A 24 -9.71 -12.02 6.21
CA LEU A 24 -10.08 -11.00 7.17
C LEU A 24 -9.10 -9.82 7.18
N ALA A 25 -7.79 -10.10 7.06
CA ALA A 25 -6.75 -9.06 7.00
C ALA A 25 -6.82 -8.18 5.74
N GLN A 26 -7.57 -8.60 4.71
CA GLN A 26 -7.81 -7.84 3.48
C GLN A 26 -9.10 -7.00 3.53
N ALA A 27 -9.80 -6.94 4.67
CA ALA A 27 -11.00 -6.12 4.79
C ALA A 27 -10.65 -4.63 4.58
N PRO A 28 -11.48 -3.87 3.81
CA PRO A 28 -11.22 -2.45 3.57
C PRO A 28 -11.30 -1.61 4.84
N VAL A 29 -12.11 -2.06 5.81
CA VAL A 29 -12.24 -1.49 7.14
C VAL A 29 -12.13 -2.64 8.14
N ILE A 30 -11.19 -2.52 9.09
CA ILE A 30 -11.00 -3.51 10.15
C ILE A 30 -11.48 -2.88 11.46
N THR A 31 -12.54 -3.44 12.03
CA THR A 31 -13.07 -3.05 13.34
C THR A 31 -12.32 -3.78 14.45
N GLU A 32 -12.57 -3.39 15.71
CA GLU A 32 -12.04 -4.11 16.88
C GLU A 32 -12.45 -5.59 16.87
N GLU A 33 -13.72 -5.89 16.58
CA GLU A 33 -14.20 -7.26 16.37
C GLU A 33 -13.47 -7.96 15.21
N GLY A 34 -13.13 -7.23 14.15
CA GLY A 34 -12.31 -7.73 13.05
C GLY A 34 -10.90 -8.13 13.51
N CYS A 35 -10.26 -7.30 14.35
CA CYS A 35 -8.96 -7.61 14.96
C CYS A 35 -9.02 -8.89 15.80
N GLU A 36 -10.07 -9.07 16.60
CA GLU A 36 -10.27 -10.29 17.40
C GLU A 36 -10.38 -11.54 16.51
N LYS A 37 -11.16 -11.46 15.42
CA LYS A 37 -11.30 -12.57 14.46
C LYS A 37 -9.99 -12.88 13.75
N ILE A 38 -9.23 -11.86 13.34
CA ILE A 38 -7.90 -12.04 12.73
C ILE A 38 -6.95 -12.73 13.72
N ALA A 39 -6.90 -12.27 14.97
CA ALA A 39 -6.07 -12.87 16.01
C ALA A 39 -6.48 -14.32 16.30
N ALA A 40 -7.78 -14.60 16.37
CA ALA A 40 -8.31 -15.95 16.59
C ALA A 40 -7.95 -16.89 15.44
N ALA A 41 -8.08 -16.44 14.18
CA ALA A 41 -7.70 -17.23 13.01
C ALA A 41 -6.19 -17.55 13.00
N LEU A 42 -5.34 -16.59 13.36
CA LEU A 42 -3.89 -16.82 13.48
C LEU A 42 -3.56 -17.82 14.61
N ALA A 43 -4.24 -17.69 15.75
CA ALA A 43 -4.09 -18.62 16.87
C ALA A 43 -4.54 -20.05 16.51
N GLU A 44 -5.66 -20.20 15.79
CA GLU A 44 -6.12 -21.49 15.29
C GLU A 44 -5.12 -22.11 14.31
N PHE A 45 -4.54 -21.32 13.41
CA PHE A 45 -3.46 -21.78 12.55
C PHE A 45 -2.27 -22.28 13.38
N HIS A 46 -1.80 -21.50 14.36
CA HIS A 46 -0.68 -21.91 15.22
C HIS A 46 -0.95 -23.16 16.05
N ARG A 47 -2.20 -23.39 16.45
CA ARG A 47 -2.63 -24.60 17.17
C ARG A 47 -2.53 -25.85 16.31
N TYR A 48 -2.81 -25.77 15.01
CA TYR A 48 -2.86 -26.93 14.13
C TYR A 48 -1.69 -27.07 13.15
N LYS A 49 -0.82 -26.07 13.01
CA LYS A 49 0.29 -26.08 12.02
C LYS A 49 1.26 -27.26 12.16
N HIS A 50 1.42 -27.84 13.36
CA HIS A 50 2.28 -29.01 13.56
C HIS A 50 1.77 -30.26 12.83
N ALA A 51 0.45 -30.40 12.65
CA ALA A 51 -0.12 -31.51 11.89
C ALA A 51 0.33 -31.53 10.41
N ILE A 52 0.79 -30.39 9.87
CA ILE A 52 1.36 -30.31 8.52
C ILE A 52 2.76 -30.94 8.50
N ILE A 53 3.55 -30.72 9.55
CA ILE A 53 4.89 -31.30 9.72
C ILE A 53 4.77 -32.80 9.99
N ASP A 54 3.90 -33.21 10.90
CA ASP A 54 3.69 -34.63 11.27
C ASP A 54 3.32 -35.51 10.06
N ARG A 55 2.71 -34.89 9.05
CA ARG A 55 2.31 -35.55 7.80
C ARG A 55 3.35 -35.42 6.69
N GLY A 56 4.51 -34.84 6.97
CA GLY A 56 5.60 -34.66 6.01
C GLY A 56 5.25 -33.73 4.86
N LEU A 57 4.24 -32.87 5.02
CA LEU A 57 3.76 -31.97 3.95
C LEU A 57 4.61 -30.69 3.83
N ARG A 58 5.49 -30.44 4.79
CA ARG A 58 6.41 -29.31 4.80
C ARG A 58 7.79 -29.78 4.34
N GLN A 59 8.05 -29.71 3.03
CA GLN A 59 9.29 -30.19 2.43
C GLN A 59 10.16 -29.03 1.93
N GLY A 60 11.48 -29.18 2.06
CA GLY A 60 12.45 -28.24 1.48
C GLY A 60 12.49 -28.38 -0.04
N ASP A 61 12.54 -27.25 -0.74
CA ASP A 61 12.61 -27.15 -2.20
C ASP A 61 13.83 -27.89 -2.79
N GLN A 62 14.97 -27.79 -2.11
CA GLN A 62 16.25 -28.35 -2.59
C GLN A 62 16.55 -29.74 -2.04
N SER A 63 16.12 -30.05 -0.81
CA SER A 63 16.49 -31.29 -0.12
C SER A 63 15.42 -32.38 -0.21
N GLY A 64 14.16 -32.02 -0.45
CA GLY A 64 13.01 -32.94 -0.33
C GLY A 64 12.79 -33.47 1.08
N LEU A 65 13.61 -33.04 2.05
CA LEU A 65 13.49 -33.44 3.45
C LEU A 65 12.37 -32.66 4.13
N VAL A 66 11.72 -33.30 5.09
CA VAL A 66 10.70 -32.67 5.93
C VAL A 66 11.38 -31.64 6.84
N LEU A 67 10.92 -30.40 6.81
CA LEU A 67 11.38 -29.35 7.72
C LEU A 67 10.56 -29.41 9.02
N GLU A 68 11.24 -29.60 10.15
CA GLU A 68 10.60 -29.71 11.47
C GLU A 68 10.30 -28.35 12.14
N HIS A 69 10.62 -27.23 11.48
CA HIS A 69 10.52 -25.88 12.04
C HIS A 69 9.69 -24.95 11.16
N TRP A 70 9.12 -23.89 11.75
CA TRP A 70 8.31 -22.86 11.09
C TRP A 70 9.03 -21.51 10.98
N GLU A 71 10.34 -21.52 10.70
CA GLU A 71 11.15 -20.30 10.52
C GLU A 71 10.90 -19.67 9.15
N ILE A 72 9.68 -19.20 8.93
CA ILE A 72 9.31 -18.43 7.75
C ILE A 72 9.16 -16.99 8.22
N PRO A 73 10.04 -16.06 7.79
CA PRO A 73 9.94 -14.66 8.18
C PRO A 73 8.56 -14.05 7.91
N LYS A 74 7.93 -14.43 6.77
CA LYS A 74 6.56 -14.00 6.44
C LYS A 74 5.50 -14.50 7.42
N LEU A 75 5.73 -15.63 8.09
CA LEU A 75 4.80 -16.15 9.09
C LEU A 75 4.95 -15.41 10.42
N GLU A 76 6.18 -15.08 10.80
CA GLU A 76 6.46 -14.23 11.96
C GLU A 76 5.82 -12.84 11.79
N LEU A 77 5.94 -12.26 10.60
CA LEU A 77 5.29 -10.99 10.24
C LEU A 77 3.77 -11.01 10.46
N LEU A 78 3.09 -12.15 10.33
CA LEU A 78 1.64 -12.21 10.53
C LEU A 78 1.24 -11.83 11.98
N GLN A 79 2.13 -12.02 12.94
CA GLN A 79 1.89 -11.69 14.35
C GLN A 79 1.84 -10.18 14.59
N SER A 80 2.45 -9.37 13.73
CA SER A 80 2.44 -7.91 13.86
C SER A 80 1.22 -7.25 13.20
N ILE A 81 0.38 -7.99 12.47
CA ILE A 81 -0.76 -7.44 11.74
C ILE A 81 -1.79 -6.84 12.70
N VAL A 82 -2.25 -7.58 13.71
CA VAL A 82 -3.24 -7.06 14.66
C VAL A 82 -2.69 -5.90 15.49
N PRO A 83 -1.46 -5.97 16.06
CA PRO A 83 -0.86 -4.85 16.76
C PRO A 83 -0.62 -3.58 15.92
N SER A 84 -0.47 -3.71 14.60
CA SER A 84 -0.22 -2.56 13.72
C SER A 84 -1.48 -1.81 13.32
N ILE A 85 -2.65 -2.48 13.24
CA ILE A 85 -3.90 -1.87 12.80
C ILE A 85 -4.26 -0.58 13.56
N PRO A 86 -4.15 -0.49 14.89
CA PRO A 86 -4.42 0.77 15.61
C PRO A 86 -3.47 1.92 15.24
N GLN A 87 -2.26 1.61 14.76
CA GLN A 87 -1.21 2.60 14.47
C GLN A 87 -1.28 3.09 13.03
N VAL A 88 -1.56 2.18 12.09
CA VAL A 88 -1.48 2.45 10.65
C VAL A 88 -2.82 2.28 9.92
N SER A 89 -3.90 2.03 10.67
CA SER A 89 -5.23 1.69 10.17
C SER A 89 -5.21 0.43 9.31
N SER A 90 -5.42 0.55 8.00
CA SER A 90 -5.46 -0.62 7.11
C SER A 90 -4.07 -0.99 6.62
N VAL A 91 -3.71 -2.27 6.74
CA VAL A 91 -2.44 -2.79 6.23
C VAL A 91 -2.37 -2.69 4.69
N LEU A 92 -3.51 -2.73 4.00
CA LEU A 92 -3.57 -2.60 2.54
C LEU A 92 -3.05 -1.26 2.03
N GLN A 93 -3.18 -0.19 2.81
CA GLN A 93 -2.63 1.13 2.45
C GLN A 93 -1.10 1.10 2.29
N TRP A 94 -0.44 0.14 2.94
CA TRP A 94 1.01 -0.06 2.92
C TRP A 94 1.44 -1.19 1.99
N SER A 95 0.52 -1.71 1.17
CA SER A 95 0.87 -2.68 0.15
C SER A 95 1.75 -2.05 -0.93
N ALA A 96 2.71 -2.82 -1.43
CA ALA A 96 3.47 -2.47 -2.61
C ALA A 96 2.67 -2.67 -3.90
N ASP A 97 1.46 -3.24 -3.86
CA ASP A 97 0.68 -3.56 -5.06
C ASP A 97 0.45 -2.32 -5.94
N THR A 98 0.08 -1.17 -5.35
CA THR A 98 -0.15 0.06 -6.09
C THR A 98 1.11 0.56 -6.77
N THR A 99 2.24 0.56 -6.06
CA THR A 99 3.52 1.03 -6.61
C THR A 99 4.09 0.05 -7.63
N GLU A 100 3.91 -1.26 -7.43
CA GLU A 100 4.27 -2.31 -8.39
C GLU A 100 3.43 -2.20 -9.66
N HIS A 101 2.11 -2.02 -9.54
CA HIS A 101 1.22 -1.83 -10.68
C HIS A 101 1.61 -0.57 -11.46
N THR A 102 1.85 0.53 -10.76
CA THR A 102 2.33 1.79 -11.37
C THR A 102 3.67 1.57 -12.07
N HIS A 103 4.60 0.84 -11.46
CA HIS A 103 5.89 0.53 -12.05
C HIS A 103 5.77 -0.38 -13.28
N ILE A 104 4.81 -1.31 -13.30
CA ILE A 104 4.50 -2.10 -14.50
C ILE A 104 4.02 -1.17 -15.62
N GLU A 105 2.96 -0.41 -15.38
CA GLU A 105 2.30 0.42 -16.40
C GLU A 105 3.18 1.56 -16.91
N VAL A 106 3.90 2.23 -16.01
CA VAL A 106 4.66 3.46 -16.32
C VAL A 106 6.10 3.13 -16.76
N ILE A 107 6.68 2.03 -16.29
CA ILE A 107 8.10 1.71 -16.55
C ILE A 107 8.26 0.43 -17.36
N LYS A 108 7.81 -0.73 -16.85
CA LYS A 108 8.11 -2.03 -17.49
C LYS A 108 7.46 -2.17 -18.85
N ASP A 109 6.18 -1.84 -18.97
CA ASP A 109 5.43 -1.98 -20.21
C ASP A 109 5.99 -1.06 -21.31
N PRO A 110 6.21 0.25 -21.06
CA PRO A 110 6.89 1.12 -22.02
C PRO A 110 8.30 0.62 -22.36
N ALA A 111 9.10 0.23 -21.34
CA ALA A 111 10.45 -0.27 -21.55
C ALA A 111 10.48 -1.48 -22.49
N SER A 112 9.56 -2.43 -22.32
CA SER A 112 9.45 -3.64 -23.16
C SER A 112 9.18 -3.34 -24.64
N ARG A 113 8.63 -2.17 -24.94
CA ARG A 113 8.29 -1.70 -26.30
C ARG A 113 9.39 -0.83 -26.91
N THR A 114 10.48 -0.63 -26.19
CA THR A 114 11.61 0.21 -26.61
C THR A 114 12.77 -0.66 -27.10
N ASN A 115 13.83 -0.03 -27.61
CA ASN A 115 15.02 -0.75 -28.07
C ASN A 115 16.00 -1.11 -26.95
N ASN A 116 15.58 -1.05 -25.69
CA ASN A 116 16.37 -1.30 -24.48
C ASN A 116 17.60 -0.38 -24.32
N LYS A 117 17.55 0.83 -24.89
CA LYS A 117 18.56 1.89 -24.73
C LYS A 117 17.88 3.17 -24.25
N ASP A 118 18.61 4.03 -23.56
CA ASP A 118 18.13 5.35 -23.12
C ASP A 118 16.70 5.32 -22.56
N TYR A 119 16.47 4.41 -21.59
CA TYR A 119 15.14 4.06 -21.09
C TYR A 119 14.33 5.28 -20.67
N SER A 120 14.92 6.21 -19.92
CA SER A 120 14.22 7.38 -19.41
C SER A 120 13.59 8.21 -20.53
N SER A 121 14.36 8.54 -21.58
CA SER A 121 13.87 9.33 -22.70
C SER A 121 12.78 8.60 -23.50
N GLN A 122 13.01 7.31 -23.79
CA GLN A 122 12.07 6.53 -24.60
C GLN A 122 10.77 6.21 -23.86
N ILE A 123 10.84 5.96 -22.54
CA ILE A 123 9.67 5.78 -21.68
C ILE A 123 8.88 7.10 -21.62
N CYS A 124 9.53 8.24 -21.38
CA CYS A 124 8.85 9.54 -21.36
C CYS A 124 8.13 9.83 -22.69
N HIS A 125 8.80 9.61 -23.82
CA HIS A 125 8.19 9.81 -25.14
C HIS A 125 7.02 8.85 -25.39
N HIS A 126 7.14 7.59 -24.93
CA HIS A 126 6.06 6.62 -25.01
C HIS A 126 4.82 7.06 -24.24
N LEU A 127 5.01 7.48 -22.97
CA LEU A 127 3.93 7.94 -22.10
C LEU A 127 3.25 9.18 -22.66
N ASP A 128 4.02 10.15 -23.16
CA ASP A 128 3.49 11.36 -23.82
C ASP A 128 2.64 11.01 -25.06
N CYS A 129 3.11 10.06 -25.89
CA CYS A 129 2.33 9.60 -27.04
C CYS A 129 1.01 8.92 -26.61
N VAL A 130 1.06 8.05 -25.60
CA VAL A 130 -0.13 7.35 -25.08
C VAL A 130 -1.13 8.33 -24.48
N GLU A 131 -0.65 9.31 -23.70
CA GLU A 131 -1.48 10.33 -23.09
C GLU A 131 -2.17 11.19 -24.15
N LYS A 132 -1.44 11.66 -25.16
CA LYS A 132 -2.00 12.42 -26.30
C LYS A 132 -3.08 11.63 -27.04
N CYS A 133 -2.82 10.35 -27.32
CA CYS A 133 -3.83 9.47 -27.93
C CYS A 133 -5.07 9.35 -27.04
N ARG A 134 -4.91 9.15 -25.73
CA ARG A 134 -6.01 9.04 -24.77
C ARG A 134 -6.83 10.33 -24.68
N MET A 135 -6.17 11.49 -24.65
CA MET A 135 -6.80 12.80 -24.65
C MET A 135 -7.61 13.03 -25.93
N PHE A 136 -7.02 12.74 -27.09
CA PHE A 136 -7.70 12.83 -28.37
C PHE A 136 -8.94 11.93 -28.43
N ASP A 137 -8.79 10.66 -28.04
CA ASP A 137 -9.89 9.69 -27.94
C ASP A 137 -11.02 10.19 -27.04
N THR A 138 -10.67 10.76 -25.88
CA THR A 138 -11.63 11.32 -24.93
C THR A 138 -12.35 12.52 -25.54
N ALA A 139 -11.63 13.45 -26.17
CA ALA A 139 -12.19 14.60 -26.85
C ALA A 139 -13.15 14.18 -28.00
N VAL A 140 -12.78 13.17 -28.79
CA VAL A 140 -13.62 12.63 -29.86
C VAL A 140 -14.90 11.99 -29.30
N ARG A 141 -14.80 11.22 -28.20
CA ARG A 141 -15.97 10.63 -27.54
C ARG A 141 -16.91 11.70 -26.98
N LEU A 142 -16.37 12.73 -26.33
CA LEU A 142 -17.15 13.85 -25.79
C LEU A 142 -17.84 14.63 -26.91
N ARG A 143 -17.12 15.01 -27.98
CA ARG A 143 -17.70 15.69 -29.14
C ARG A 143 -18.81 14.87 -29.80
N ARG A 144 -18.66 13.55 -29.89
CA ARG A 144 -19.72 12.69 -30.43
C ARG A 144 -20.94 12.68 -29.51
N ALA A 145 -20.73 12.61 -28.20
CA ALA A 145 -21.82 12.62 -27.22
C ALA A 145 -22.57 13.96 -27.22
N THR A 146 -21.88 15.09 -27.34
CA THR A 146 -22.52 16.41 -27.44
C THR A 146 -23.32 16.53 -28.74
N VAL A 147 -22.75 16.15 -29.90
CA VAL A 147 -23.46 16.18 -31.19
C VAL A 147 -24.71 15.28 -31.18
N VAL A 148 -24.67 14.12 -30.53
CA VAL A 148 -25.85 13.24 -30.38
C VAL A 148 -26.87 13.80 -29.37
N GLY A 149 -26.41 14.42 -28.28
CA GLY A 149 -27.25 15.14 -27.33
C GLY A 149 -27.98 16.33 -27.97
N PHE A 150 -27.32 17.04 -28.90
CA PHE A 150 -27.92 18.08 -29.73
C PHE A 150 -28.84 17.54 -30.84
N SER A 151 -28.58 16.35 -31.40
CA SER A 151 -29.49 15.71 -32.37
C SER A 151 -30.75 15.12 -31.73
N SER A 152 -30.72 14.74 -30.45
CA SER A 152 -31.90 14.20 -29.77
C SER A 152 -32.92 15.27 -29.34
N SER A 153 -32.54 16.56 -29.32
CA SER A 153 -33.48 17.67 -29.10
C SER A 153 -34.09 18.22 -30.40
N ALA A 154 -33.66 17.74 -31.57
CA ALA A 154 -34.07 18.25 -32.88
C ALA A 154 -35.18 17.41 -33.56
N ILE A 155 -35.88 16.52 -32.85
CA ILE A 155 -37.04 15.79 -33.41
C ILE A 155 -38.27 15.98 -32.52
N LYS A 156 -38.98 17.11 -32.73
CA LYS A 156 -40.43 17.21 -32.97
C LYS A 156 -40.86 18.68 -32.95
N CYS A 157 -41.02 19.25 -34.13
CA CYS A 157 -42.03 20.29 -34.38
C CYS A 157 -42.56 20.05 -35.80
N ASP A 158 -43.68 19.34 -35.88
CA ASP A 158 -44.55 19.41 -37.05
C ASP A 158 -45.41 20.68 -36.97
N GLU A 159 -45.63 21.26 -38.15
CA GLU A 159 -46.63 22.21 -38.62
C GLU A 159 -46.39 23.75 -38.56
N ASP A 160 -46.43 24.28 -39.79
CA ASP A 160 -46.97 25.55 -40.30
C ASP A 160 -46.13 26.84 -40.42
N GLN A 161 -45.71 27.06 -41.68
CA GLN A 161 -45.64 28.30 -42.47
C GLN A 161 -45.57 29.66 -41.77
N SER A 162 -44.43 30.35 -41.93
CA SER A 162 -44.43 31.77 -42.35
C SER A 162 -43.03 32.16 -42.87
N ASP A 163 -43.01 32.75 -44.05
CA ASP A 163 -41.82 33.33 -44.70
C ASP A 163 -41.28 34.53 -43.92
N GLY A 164 -39.97 34.57 -43.67
CA GLY A 164 -39.28 35.69 -43.03
C GLY A 164 -37.76 35.47 -42.93
N GLU A 165 -37.00 36.46 -43.38
CA GLU A 165 -35.57 36.48 -43.73
C GLU A 165 -34.53 35.79 -42.82
N VAL A 166 -33.49 35.27 -43.49
CA VAL A 166 -32.23 34.74 -42.95
C VAL A 166 -31.36 35.82 -42.30
N GLY A 167 -31.18 35.74 -40.97
CA GLY A 167 -30.13 36.41 -40.23
C GLY A 167 -29.00 35.44 -39.85
N TYR A 168 -27.80 35.68 -40.37
CA TYR A 168 -26.57 35.00 -39.94
C TYR A 168 -25.90 35.78 -38.81
N ALA A 169 -25.71 35.16 -37.64
CA ALA A 169 -24.60 35.37 -36.67
C ALA A 169 -24.94 34.53 -35.42
N ALA A 170 -24.34 33.36 -35.21
CA ALA A 170 -23.00 33.12 -34.68
C ALA A 170 -22.93 33.24 -33.14
N ASP A 171 -22.69 32.06 -32.52
CA ASP A 171 -21.72 31.88 -31.43
C ASP A 171 -22.16 32.19 -29.98
N ASP A 172 -22.95 31.28 -29.38
CA ASP A 172 -23.15 31.22 -27.91
C ASP A 172 -22.98 29.78 -27.34
N ALA A 173 -22.62 28.80 -28.17
CA ALA A 173 -22.61 27.39 -27.78
C ALA A 173 -21.24 26.87 -27.30
N ASP A 174 -20.16 27.64 -27.52
CA ASP A 174 -18.78 27.25 -27.15
C ASP A 174 -18.53 27.44 -25.64
N GLU A 175 -19.13 28.48 -25.04
CA GLU A 175 -18.93 28.84 -23.63
C GLU A 175 -19.55 27.81 -22.66
N ALA A 176 -20.70 27.23 -23.03
CA ALA A 176 -21.35 26.19 -22.22
C ALA A 176 -20.56 24.86 -22.24
N GLY A 177 -19.88 24.56 -23.34
CA GLY A 177 -19.01 23.38 -23.46
C GLY A 177 -17.72 23.53 -22.64
N GLU A 178 -17.08 24.70 -22.74
CA GLU A 178 -15.91 25.10 -21.93
C GLU A 178 -16.20 25.06 -20.43
N ALA A 179 -17.39 25.50 -19.99
CA ALA A 179 -17.78 25.49 -18.58
C ALA A 179 -17.92 24.07 -18.00
N VAL A 180 -18.51 23.14 -18.75
CA VAL A 180 -18.66 21.73 -18.33
C VAL A 180 -17.31 21.02 -18.24
N LEU A 181 -16.39 21.35 -19.15
CA LEU A 181 -15.03 20.82 -19.15
C LEU A 181 -14.20 21.36 -17.97
N ASN A 182 -14.33 22.65 -17.66
CA ASN A 182 -13.67 23.27 -16.51
C ASN A 182 -14.18 22.71 -15.16
N ASP A 183 -15.47 22.40 -15.04
CA ASP A 183 -16.04 21.74 -13.85
C ASP A 183 -15.56 20.27 -13.70
N LEU A 184 -15.38 19.56 -14.81
CA LEU A 184 -14.82 18.21 -14.84
C LEU A 184 -13.35 18.17 -14.40
N TRP A 185 -12.58 19.22 -14.70
CA TRP A 185 -11.15 19.33 -14.38
C TRP A 185 -10.84 20.12 -13.11
N ALA A 186 -11.84 20.68 -12.44
CA ALA A 186 -11.68 21.34 -11.14
C ALA A 186 -11.24 20.33 -10.06
N PRO A 187 -10.21 20.63 -9.24
CA PRO A 187 -9.79 19.77 -8.14
C PRO A 187 -10.93 19.62 -7.12
N LYS A 188 -11.52 18.42 -7.02
CA LYS A 188 -12.70 18.17 -6.17
C LYS A 188 -12.41 17.99 -4.68
N GLN A 189 -11.14 18.03 -4.28
CA GLN A 189 -10.73 17.88 -2.87
C GLN A 189 -9.61 18.87 -2.54
N SER A 190 -9.77 19.58 -1.43
CA SER A 190 -8.69 20.35 -0.81
C SER A 190 -7.59 19.39 -0.33
N PRO A 191 -6.30 19.67 -0.58
CA PRO A 191 -5.20 18.83 -0.09
C PRO A 191 -5.27 18.67 1.42
N SER A 192 -5.17 17.43 1.92
CA SER A 192 -5.10 17.16 3.36
C SER A 192 -3.82 17.77 3.95
N ASP A 193 -3.96 18.55 5.02
CA ASP A 193 -2.82 19.09 5.75
C ASP A 193 -2.30 18.06 6.78
N PHE A 194 -1.26 17.34 6.38
CA PHE A 194 -0.64 16.30 7.18
C PHE A 194 0.11 16.84 8.42
N PHE A 195 0.44 18.14 8.45
CA PHE A 195 1.11 18.75 9.61
C PHE A 195 0.16 18.91 10.80
N ASP A 196 -1.10 19.24 10.53
CA ASP A 196 -2.16 19.34 11.55
C ASP A 196 -2.55 17.99 12.14
N ILE A 197 -2.45 16.91 11.34
CA ILE A 197 -2.70 15.54 11.78
C ILE A 197 -1.56 15.08 12.70
N ALA A 198 -0.30 15.36 12.33
CA ALA A 198 0.87 15.01 13.13
C ALA A 198 0.91 15.70 14.50
N ALA A 199 0.52 16.98 14.57
CA ALA A 199 0.48 17.75 15.82
C ALA A 199 -0.45 17.14 16.88
N LYS A 200 -1.55 16.50 16.45
CA LYS A 200 -2.55 15.89 17.35
C LYS A 200 -2.07 14.58 17.98
N HIS A 201 -1.19 13.83 17.31
CA HIS A 201 -0.68 12.56 17.80
C HIS A 201 0.43 12.69 18.84
N VAL A 202 1.23 13.76 18.78
CA VAL A 202 2.33 14.01 19.73
C VAL A 202 1.82 14.24 21.18
N ALA A 203 0.56 14.65 21.34
CA ALA A 203 -0.03 14.98 22.63
C ALA A 203 -0.40 13.77 23.51
N SER A 204 -0.27 12.53 23.03
CA SER A 204 -0.76 11.33 23.74
C SER A 204 0.28 10.21 23.70
N THR A 205 1.18 10.16 24.69
CA THR A 205 2.17 9.07 24.78
C THR A 205 2.30 8.52 26.19
N ALA A 206 1.79 7.30 26.41
CA ALA A 206 2.18 6.41 27.51
C ALA A 206 2.72 5.10 26.89
N LEU A 207 4.01 4.80 27.08
CA LEU A 207 4.69 3.65 26.47
C LEU A 207 4.62 2.40 27.37
N SER A 208 4.26 1.27 26.76
CA SER A 208 4.33 -0.09 27.31
C SER A 208 5.66 -0.78 26.96
N SER A 209 6.05 -1.75 27.79
CA SER A 209 7.38 -2.35 27.88
C SER A 209 7.60 -3.56 26.96
N SER A 210 8.20 -3.35 25.78
CA SER A 210 9.14 -4.28 25.13
C SER A 210 9.72 -3.62 23.88
N PRO A 211 11.00 -3.84 23.53
CA PRO A 211 11.65 -3.05 22.50
C PRO A 211 11.18 -3.47 21.10
N LEU A 212 10.58 -2.53 20.38
CA LEU A 212 10.22 -2.64 18.97
C LEU A 212 11.49 -2.59 18.10
N HIS A 213 11.66 -3.53 17.17
CA HIS A 213 12.80 -3.57 16.23
C HIS A 213 12.69 -2.57 15.07
N THR A 214 11.49 -2.04 14.83
CA THR A 214 11.27 -0.88 13.98
C THR A 214 10.42 0.07 14.78
N PHE A 215 10.92 1.28 14.99
CA PHE A 215 10.19 2.30 15.73
C PHE A 215 10.45 3.65 15.09
N MET A 216 9.48 4.54 15.22
CA MET A 216 9.62 5.92 14.74
C MET A 216 9.75 6.84 15.94
N HIS A 217 10.66 7.81 15.84
CA HIS A 217 10.73 8.91 16.79
C HIS A 217 10.76 10.23 16.02
N GLY A 218 9.73 11.05 16.23
CA GLY A 218 9.57 12.31 15.50
C GLY A 218 9.33 12.06 14.01
N SER A 219 10.12 12.69 13.15
CA SER A 219 10.09 12.52 11.69
C SER A 219 11.02 11.42 11.16
N THR A 220 11.68 10.67 12.05
CA THR A 220 12.73 9.73 11.66
C THR A 220 12.32 8.31 12.05
N ALA A 221 12.30 7.41 11.07
CA ALA A 221 12.09 5.99 11.28
C ALA A 221 13.42 5.29 11.53
N PHE A 222 13.48 4.48 12.60
CA PHE A 222 14.62 3.65 12.95
C PHE A 222 14.27 2.19 12.70
N HIS A 223 15.10 1.50 11.92
CA HIS A 223 14.98 0.07 11.67
C HIS A 223 16.26 -0.62 12.17
N LEU A 224 16.13 -1.50 13.16
CA LEU A 224 17.23 -2.26 13.72
C LEU A 224 17.29 -3.63 13.04
N ASN A 225 18.41 -3.92 12.36
CA ASN A 225 18.63 -5.21 11.71
C ASN A 225 18.69 -6.34 12.74
N LEU A 226 17.88 -7.40 12.55
CA LEU A 226 17.85 -8.59 13.40
C LEU A 226 19.22 -9.30 13.47
N HIS A 227 19.96 -9.24 12.37
CA HIS A 227 21.33 -9.72 12.27
C HIS A 227 22.22 -8.57 11.78
N PRO A 228 22.90 -7.83 12.69
CA PRO A 228 23.84 -6.81 12.27
C PRO A 228 24.99 -7.47 11.49
N SER A 229 25.43 -6.83 10.41
CA SER A 229 26.62 -7.26 9.67
C SER A 229 27.91 -7.23 10.51
N LEU A 230 27.86 -6.57 11.68
CA LEU A 230 28.92 -6.47 12.67
C LEU A 230 28.40 -7.01 14.00
N CYS A 231 28.53 -8.32 14.23
CA CYS A 231 27.99 -8.96 15.44
C CYS A 231 28.78 -8.66 16.73
N ARG A 232 30.04 -8.19 16.62
CA ARG A 232 30.92 -7.91 17.77
C ARG A 232 31.89 -6.78 17.43
N LEU A 233 31.59 -5.58 17.91
CA LEU A 233 32.44 -4.40 17.76
C LEU A 233 32.60 -3.76 19.14
N SER A 234 33.82 -3.37 19.53
CA SER A 234 34.01 -2.58 20.75
C SER A 234 33.46 -1.17 20.55
N VAL A 235 33.14 -0.48 21.64
CA VAL A 235 32.62 0.89 21.61
C VAL A 235 33.62 1.83 20.93
N ASP A 236 34.91 1.70 21.22
CA ASP A 236 35.97 2.52 20.62
C ASP A 236 36.11 2.26 19.12
N SER A 237 36.07 0.98 18.71
CA SER A 237 36.10 0.64 17.28
C SER A 237 34.85 1.07 16.54
N ALA A 238 33.69 1.19 17.22
CA ALA A 238 32.48 1.77 16.66
C ALA A 238 32.61 3.29 16.50
N ALA A 239 33.14 3.98 17.52
CA ALA A 239 33.38 5.42 17.50
C ALA A 239 34.28 5.82 16.32
N GLU A 240 35.38 5.09 16.11
CA GLU A 240 36.27 5.31 14.97
C GLU A 240 35.61 4.99 13.63
N LYS A 241 34.97 3.81 13.52
CA LYS A 241 34.40 3.33 12.26
C LYS A 241 33.24 4.19 11.74
N PHE A 242 32.44 4.75 12.64
CA PHE A 242 31.29 5.59 12.30
C PHE A 242 31.59 7.08 12.46
N ALA A 243 32.83 7.46 12.80
CA ALA A 243 33.25 8.83 13.04
C ALA A 243 32.39 9.56 14.10
N ILE A 244 32.12 8.88 15.22
CA ILE A 244 31.34 9.37 16.36
C ILE A 244 32.25 9.44 17.60
N PRO A 245 33.06 10.48 17.76
CA PRO A 245 34.11 10.53 18.79
C PRO A 245 33.56 10.62 20.22
N ASP A 246 32.30 11.04 20.40
CA ASP A 246 31.62 11.19 21.68
C ASP A 246 30.77 9.97 22.08
N LEU A 247 30.75 8.90 21.26
CA LEU A 247 29.91 7.71 21.48
C LEU A 247 30.08 7.10 22.87
N HIS A 248 31.33 7.01 23.34
CA HIS A 248 31.64 6.43 24.65
C HIS A 248 31.09 7.30 25.80
N SER A 249 31.24 8.61 25.70
CA SER A 249 30.71 9.56 26.69
C SER A 249 29.18 9.58 26.69
N ALA A 250 28.56 9.59 25.51
CA ALA A 250 27.11 9.59 25.35
C ALA A 250 26.45 8.31 25.91
N LEU A 251 27.07 7.15 25.73
CA LEU A 251 26.62 5.90 26.36
C LEU A 251 26.74 5.95 27.89
N GLY A 252 27.79 6.58 28.40
CA GLY A 252 27.97 6.84 29.83
C GLY A 252 26.84 7.70 30.41
N ASP A 253 26.53 8.82 29.75
CA ASP A 253 25.44 9.72 30.14
C ASP A 253 24.07 9.03 30.09
N PHE A 254 23.82 8.23 29.05
CA PHE A 254 22.61 7.43 28.91
C PHE A 254 22.44 6.43 30.06
N LEU A 255 23.50 5.68 30.38
CA LEU A 255 23.48 4.72 31.48
C LEU A 255 23.31 5.42 32.83
N ALA A 256 23.91 6.60 33.03
CA ALA A 256 23.75 7.41 34.23
C ALA A 256 22.30 7.93 34.40
N LEU A 257 21.68 8.41 33.32
CA LEU A 257 20.27 8.82 33.28
C LEU A 257 19.31 7.68 33.64
N HIS A 258 19.60 6.47 33.13
CA HIS A 258 18.79 5.28 33.36
C HIS A 258 19.06 4.60 34.72
N SER A 259 20.22 4.79 35.34
CA SER A 259 20.49 4.28 36.69
C SER A 259 19.94 5.19 37.79
N CYS A 260 19.72 6.49 37.52
CA CYS A 260 19.04 7.40 38.44
C CYS A 260 17.51 7.17 38.47
N HIS A 261 16.92 6.73 37.36
CA HIS A 261 15.52 6.29 37.27
C HIS A 261 15.45 4.78 37.49
N GLY A 262 15.37 4.32 38.73
CA GLY A 262 15.37 2.90 39.13
C GLY A 262 14.34 2.01 38.41
N ARG A 263 14.61 1.64 37.16
CA ARG A 263 13.93 0.63 36.36
C ARG A 263 15.00 -0.29 35.81
N ARG A 264 15.21 -1.40 36.52
CA ARG A 264 15.91 -2.56 35.98
C ARG A 264 15.10 -3.08 34.77
N ILE A 265 15.80 -3.30 33.67
CA ILE A 265 15.39 -4.15 32.54
C ILE A 265 15.20 -5.57 33.05
#